data_AF-A0A3N5QG82-F1
#
_entry.id   AF-A0A3N5QG82-F1
#
_cell.length_a   1.000
_cell.length_b   1.000
_cell.length_c   1.000
_cell.angle_alpha   90.00
_cell.angle_beta   90.00
_cell.angle_gamma   90.00
#
_symmetry.space_group_name_H-M   'P 1'
#
loop_
_entity.id
_entity.type
_entity.pdbx_description
1 polymer ?
#
loop_
_entity_poly.entity_id
_entity_poly.type
_entity_poly.pdbx_seq_one_letter_code
_entity_poly.pdbx_strand_id
1 'polypeptide(L)'
;MKIKIVTLSILLFSFSCKSQDKSLFEISPPDFSDSTIALSEIADDIKYIPLDNQYPIGMRFCVKTNSDNIYISIKDIGVVQFDRHGKFVRNIGRVGIGPGEYRGMYFTVDETNERVYILDKDKILVYNKNGTFHRDFSYKEYIAGGDGGAGGIEMFKSLLFLPDYSINGNSKFDWIFLDTLGNLVSKKENSIQTSERGYIPRGDYYKFENKIFYFNCFNDTLFSISPDFKAYATYLFSPNISRALIESDNNPLSQLNRLFRIGDMFETKRNLFLYYGHYDKVAFMLIDKSSKRASLAYEKERTGRSVSTRASIKNDLDGGIPLTITPENNILYYYVENDSEYIASFINASELKAYITSDEFNSSSPKNPERKREIEALGKNIKETDNPILMTVRLKK
;
A
#
# COMPACT_ATOMS: atom_id res chain seq x y z
N MET A 1 26.63 -70.87 37.34
CA MET A 1 26.17 -70.14 36.12
C MET A 1 25.66 -68.77 36.53
N LYS A 2 26.42 -67.70 36.23
CA LYS A 2 26.04 -66.32 36.54
C LYS A 2 25.62 -65.64 35.23
N ILE A 3 24.36 -65.20 35.18
CA ILE A 3 23.77 -64.47 34.06
C ILE A 3 24.31 -63.03 34.09
N LYS A 4 25.01 -62.60 33.04
CA LYS A 4 25.38 -61.19 32.83
C LYS A 4 24.28 -60.53 32.00
N ILE A 5 23.52 -59.64 32.64
CA ILE A 5 22.60 -58.72 31.97
C ILE A 5 23.45 -57.57 31.40
N VAL A 6 23.44 -57.41 30.08
CA VAL A 6 24.04 -56.26 29.39
C VAL A 6 22.99 -55.15 29.36
N THR A 7 23.21 -54.08 30.11
CA THR A 7 22.37 -52.89 30.10
C THR A 7 22.84 -51.96 28.98
N LEU A 8 22.00 -51.76 27.97
CA LEU A 8 22.22 -50.83 26.86
C LEU A 8 21.82 -49.42 27.32
N SER A 9 22.81 -48.57 27.64
CA SER A 9 22.60 -47.16 27.96
C SER A 9 22.34 -46.35 26.68
N ILE A 10 21.08 -46.05 26.40
CA ILE A 10 20.68 -45.11 25.35
C ILE A 10 20.88 -43.69 25.89
N LEU A 11 21.91 -43.00 25.40
CA LEU A 11 22.10 -41.57 25.61
C LEU A 11 21.11 -40.79 24.72
N LEU A 12 20.02 -40.31 25.33
CA LEU A 12 19.11 -39.34 24.73
C LEU A 12 19.76 -37.96 24.76
N PHE A 13 20.38 -37.56 23.65
CA PHE A 13 20.70 -36.14 23.40
C PHE A 13 19.40 -35.41 23.06
N SER A 14 18.77 -34.82 24.08
CA SER A 14 17.72 -33.82 23.88
C SER A 14 18.35 -32.53 23.38
N PHE A 15 18.48 -32.40 22.05
CA PHE A 15 18.53 -31.08 21.43
C PHE A 15 17.18 -30.41 21.67
N SER A 16 17.10 -29.67 22.77
CA SER A 16 16.06 -28.68 23.01
C SER A 16 16.27 -27.57 21.99
N CYS A 17 15.70 -27.75 20.79
CA CYS A 17 15.27 -26.62 19.99
C CYS A 17 14.30 -25.85 20.86
N LYS A 18 14.77 -24.73 21.43
CA LYS A 18 13.87 -23.65 21.82
C LYS A 18 13.16 -23.22 20.53
N SER A 19 12.02 -23.83 20.24
CA SER A 19 11.04 -23.24 19.34
C SER A 19 10.70 -21.90 19.97
N GLN A 20 11.28 -20.84 19.42
CA GLN A 20 10.88 -19.50 19.78
C GLN A 20 9.43 -19.38 19.32
N ASP A 21 8.52 -19.55 20.28
CA ASP A 21 7.09 -19.49 20.10
C ASP A 21 6.74 -18.05 19.71
N LYS A 22 6.94 -17.73 18.42
CA LYS A 22 6.47 -16.48 17.83
C LYS A 22 4.96 -16.65 17.68
N SER A 23 4.24 -16.43 18.78
CA SER A 23 2.78 -16.34 18.74
C SER A 23 2.41 -15.32 17.66
N LEU A 24 1.63 -15.79 16.69
CA LEU A 24 1.10 -15.00 15.59
C LEU A 24 0.37 -13.77 16.15
N PHE A 25 0.56 -12.59 15.57
CA PHE A 25 -0.17 -11.40 16.01
C PHE A 25 -1.62 -11.54 15.56
N GLU A 26 -2.52 -11.90 16.46
CA GLU A 26 -3.96 -11.92 16.17
C GLU A 26 -4.56 -10.51 16.23
N ILE A 27 -5.30 -10.12 15.19
CA ILE A 27 -6.05 -8.87 15.05
C ILE A 27 -7.53 -9.22 15.20
N SER A 28 -8.15 -8.80 16.31
CA SER A 28 -9.53 -9.15 16.67
C SER A 28 -10.43 -7.90 16.76
N PRO A 29 -11.66 -7.92 16.19
CA PRO A 29 -12.60 -6.78 16.20
C PRO A 29 -13.18 -6.27 17.51
N PRO A 30 -13.35 -7.06 18.58
CA PRO A 30 -13.99 -6.52 19.79
C PRO A 30 -13.17 -5.44 20.50
N ASP A 31 -11.91 -5.21 20.10
CA ASP A 31 -11.02 -4.18 20.68
C ASP A 31 -10.92 -2.89 19.84
N PHE A 32 -11.75 -2.72 18.80
CA PHE A 32 -11.71 -1.52 17.96
C PHE A 32 -12.35 -0.33 18.69
N SER A 33 -11.52 0.42 19.41
CA SER A 33 -11.95 1.69 20.00
C SER A 33 -12.13 2.76 18.91
N ASP A 34 -13.28 3.42 18.94
CA ASP A 34 -13.51 4.65 18.18
C ASP A 34 -12.62 5.74 18.78
N SER A 35 -11.67 6.23 18.01
CA SER A 35 -10.72 7.25 18.45
C SER A 35 -10.63 8.36 17.43
N THR A 36 -10.77 9.60 17.89
CA THR A 36 -10.29 10.73 17.10
C THR A 36 -8.76 10.69 17.15
N ILE A 37 -8.12 10.28 16.06
CA ILE A 37 -6.66 10.31 15.96
C ILE A 37 -6.27 11.66 15.39
N ALA A 38 -5.53 12.43 16.20
CA ALA A 38 -4.88 13.65 15.75
C ALA A 38 -3.58 13.31 14.99
N LEU A 39 -3.30 14.03 13.92
CA LEU A 39 -2.11 13.82 13.10
C LEU A 39 -0.82 13.94 13.94
N SER A 40 -0.81 14.87 14.88
CA SER A 40 0.30 15.06 15.80
C SER A 40 0.56 13.90 16.76
N GLU A 41 -0.33 12.90 16.87
CA GLU A 41 -0.07 11.69 17.66
C GLU A 41 0.92 10.75 16.96
N ILE A 42 0.93 10.78 15.62
CA ILE A 42 1.75 9.91 14.77
C ILE A 42 2.86 10.66 14.04
N ALA A 43 2.75 11.97 13.88
CA ALA A 43 3.65 12.78 13.06
C ALA A 43 4.21 14.02 13.77
N ASP A 44 5.35 14.52 13.30
CA ASP A 44 6.04 15.70 13.86
C ASP A 44 6.36 16.81 12.85
N ASP A 45 6.25 16.56 11.54
CA ASP A 45 6.42 17.56 10.49
C ASP A 45 5.50 17.26 9.31
N ILE A 46 5.16 18.31 8.56
CA ILE A 46 4.26 18.26 7.41
C ILE A 46 4.73 19.29 6.38
N LYS A 47 4.69 18.90 5.10
CA LYS A 47 5.09 19.74 3.96
C LYS A 47 4.12 19.55 2.81
N TYR A 48 4.04 20.59 1.98
CA TYR A 48 3.21 20.66 0.79
C TYR A 48 4.06 20.96 -0.42
N ILE A 49 3.99 20.12 -1.44
CA ILE A 49 4.80 20.19 -2.66
C ILE A 49 3.86 20.32 -3.85
N PRO A 50 3.65 21.53 -4.39
CA PRO A 50 2.86 21.72 -5.61
C PRO A 50 3.53 21.00 -6.78
N LEU A 51 2.76 20.25 -7.55
CA LEU A 51 3.27 19.56 -8.73
C LEU A 51 3.14 20.44 -9.98
N ASP A 52 4.15 20.40 -10.84
CA ASP A 52 4.20 21.15 -12.09
C ASP A 52 3.01 20.83 -13.01
N ASN A 53 2.49 21.85 -13.68
CA ASN A 53 1.30 21.80 -14.53
C ASN A 53 1.53 21.28 -15.96
N GLN A 54 2.72 20.75 -16.29
CA GLN A 54 3.03 20.29 -17.65
C GLN A 54 2.05 19.23 -18.17
N TYR A 55 1.56 18.34 -17.31
CA TYR A 55 0.52 17.36 -17.64
C TYR A 55 -0.58 17.38 -16.59
N PRO A 56 -1.86 17.30 -16.95
CA PRO A 56 -2.93 17.22 -15.97
C PRO A 56 -2.83 15.91 -15.17
N ILE A 57 -2.75 16.01 -13.85
CA ILE A 57 -2.67 14.86 -12.95
C ILE A 57 -4.09 14.53 -12.47
N GLY A 58 -4.71 13.58 -13.18
CA GLY A 58 -5.99 12.98 -12.78
C GLY A 58 -5.80 11.76 -11.88
N MET A 59 -6.39 10.64 -12.29
CA MET A 59 -6.29 9.37 -11.56
C MET A 59 -4.85 8.83 -11.57
N ARG A 60 -4.31 8.57 -10.39
CA ARG A 60 -2.98 8.01 -10.17
C ARG A 60 -3.11 6.53 -9.80
N PHE A 61 -2.17 5.69 -10.22
CA PHE A 61 -2.22 4.25 -9.93
C PHE A 61 -1.10 3.77 -9.02
N CYS A 62 0.06 4.41 -9.09
CA CYS A 62 1.25 4.01 -8.34
C CYS A 62 2.13 5.23 -8.13
N VAL A 63 2.74 5.34 -6.95
CA VAL A 63 3.69 6.38 -6.60
C VAL A 63 4.91 5.74 -5.97
N LYS A 64 6.11 6.19 -6.37
CA LYS A 64 7.38 5.81 -5.76
C LYS A 64 8.18 7.08 -5.50
N THR A 65 8.66 7.23 -4.27
CA THR A 65 9.45 8.39 -3.85
C THR A 65 10.78 7.91 -3.32
N ASN A 66 11.85 8.58 -3.73
CA ASN A 66 13.19 8.38 -3.23
C ASN A 66 13.85 9.72 -2.89
N SER A 67 15.13 9.71 -2.50
CA SER A 67 15.83 10.92 -2.04
C SER A 67 15.79 12.05 -3.06
N ASP A 68 15.74 11.75 -4.35
CA ASP A 68 15.96 12.72 -5.41
C ASP A 68 14.70 13.00 -6.22
N ASN A 69 13.75 12.06 -6.26
CA ASN A 69 12.65 12.08 -7.22
C ASN A 69 11.33 11.55 -6.64
N ILE A 70 10.24 12.02 -7.26
CA ILE A 70 8.89 11.48 -7.10
C ILE A 70 8.46 10.94 -8.47
N TYR A 71 8.09 9.67 -8.53
CA TYR A 71 7.56 9.02 -9.72
C TYR A 71 6.06 8.76 -9.53
N ILE A 72 5.26 9.11 -10.52
CA ILE A 72 3.81 8.97 -10.49
C ILE A 72 3.35 8.28 -11.77
N SER A 73 2.61 7.19 -11.65
CA SER A 73 1.86 6.59 -12.75
C SER A 73 0.49 7.25 -12.85
N ILE A 74 0.24 7.94 -13.96
CA ILE A 74 -0.95 8.76 -14.21
C ILE A 74 -1.72 8.16 -15.38
N LYS A 75 -3.05 8.03 -15.22
CA LYS A 75 -3.94 7.53 -16.27
C LYS A 75 -3.75 8.33 -17.57
N ASP A 76 -3.64 7.62 -18.68
CA ASP A 76 -3.49 8.14 -20.04
C ASP A 76 -2.19 8.93 -20.33
N ILE A 77 -1.41 9.29 -19.30
CA ILE A 77 -0.11 9.97 -19.43
C ILE A 77 1.07 8.99 -19.28
N GLY A 78 0.94 7.99 -18.40
CA GLY A 78 1.99 7.03 -18.06
C GLY A 78 2.79 7.44 -16.82
N VAL A 79 4.00 6.91 -16.71
CA VAL A 79 4.91 7.16 -15.59
C VAL A 79 5.68 8.46 -15.82
N VAL A 80 5.53 9.40 -14.90
CA VAL A 80 6.16 10.72 -14.92
C VAL A 80 7.08 10.87 -13.72
N GLN A 81 8.24 11.47 -13.94
CA GLN A 81 9.23 11.80 -12.92
C GLN A 81 9.20 13.30 -12.62
N PHE A 82 9.12 13.63 -11.35
CA PHE A 82 9.28 14.96 -10.78
C PHE A 82 10.50 14.98 -9.85
N ASP A 83 11.10 16.15 -9.66
CA ASP A 83 12.06 16.35 -8.58
C ASP A 83 11.34 16.48 -7.23
N ARG A 84 12.10 16.55 -6.13
CA ARG A 84 11.53 16.72 -4.78
C ARG A 84 10.89 18.08 -4.51
N HIS A 85 11.01 19.03 -5.43
CA HIS A 85 10.32 20.32 -5.39
C HIS A 85 9.03 20.31 -6.23
N GLY A 86 8.67 19.17 -6.81
CA GLY A 86 7.46 19.01 -7.61
C GLY A 86 7.61 19.49 -9.05
N LYS A 87 8.82 19.86 -9.49
CA LYS A 87 9.06 20.27 -10.88
C LYS A 87 9.10 19.05 -11.78
N PHE A 88 8.45 19.13 -12.93
CA PHE A 88 8.52 18.08 -13.94
C PHE A 88 9.97 17.87 -14.42
N VAL A 89 10.39 16.61 -14.49
CA VAL A 89 11.71 16.22 -15.02
C VAL A 89 11.57 15.56 -16.39
N ARG A 90 10.78 14.47 -16.48
CA ARG A 90 10.63 13.69 -17.73
C ARG A 90 9.49 12.66 -17.64
N ASN A 91 9.08 12.14 -18.80
CA ASN A 91 8.30 10.91 -18.90
C ASN A 91 9.22 9.70 -18.94
N ILE A 92 8.74 8.57 -18.43
CA ILE A 92 9.39 7.26 -18.57
C ILE A 92 8.64 6.47 -19.64
N GLY A 93 9.23 6.34 -20.82
CA GLY A 93 8.57 5.75 -21.97
C GLY A 93 7.34 6.53 -22.43
N ARG A 94 6.36 5.81 -22.98
CA ARG A 94 5.10 6.37 -23.48
C ARG A 94 3.99 5.32 -23.40
N VAL A 95 2.76 5.80 -23.22
CA VAL A 95 1.57 4.94 -23.25
C VAL A 95 1.26 4.55 -24.69
N GLY A 96 1.02 3.26 -24.93
CA GLY A 96 0.71 2.74 -26.27
C GLY A 96 0.89 1.24 -26.41
N ILE A 97 0.88 0.76 -27.66
CA ILE A 97 1.00 -0.67 -28.01
C ILE A 97 2.17 -0.97 -28.93
N GLY A 98 2.91 0.05 -29.35
CA GLY A 98 4.09 -0.10 -30.18
C GLY A 98 5.31 -0.65 -29.42
N PRO A 99 6.42 -0.91 -30.13
CA PRO A 99 7.67 -1.32 -29.50
C PRO A 99 8.14 -0.28 -28.46
N GLY A 100 8.42 -0.75 -27.24
CA GLY A 100 8.83 0.12 -26.12
C GLY A 100 7.73 1.00 -25.52
N GLU A 101 6.47 0.80 -25.91
CA GLU A 101 5.28 1.43 -25.33
C GLU A 101 4.56 0.46 -24.40
N TYR A 102 3.80 0.98 -23.43
CA TYR A 102 3.08 0.19 -22.42
C TYR A 102 1.65 0.69 -22.18
N ARG A 103 0.80 -0.18 -21.62
CA ARG A 103 -0.48 0.21 -21.01
C ARG A 103 -0.54 -0.07 -19.50
N GLY A 104 0.56 -0.62 -18.98
CA GLY A 104 0.78 -0.91 -17.57
C GLY A 104 0.68 0.32 -16.68
N MET A 105 0.16 0.11 -15.48
CA MET A 105 -0.05 1.18 -14.49
C MET A 105 0.84 1.04 -13.25
N TYR A 106 1.40 -0.14 -13.00
CA TYR A 106 2.30 -0.39 -11.88
C TYR A 106 3.75 -0.36 -12.33
N PHE A 107 4.62 0.18 -11.49
CA PHE A 107 6.04 0.25 -11.76
C PHE A 107 6.85 0.20 -10.46
N THR A 108 8.13 -0.10 -10.60
CA THR A 108 9.10 0.01 -9.52
C THR A 108 10.40 0.63 -10.04
N VAL A 109 11.19 1.17 -9.11
CA VAL A 109 12.44 1.87 -9.41
C VAL A 109 13.58 1.12 -8.75
N ASP A 110 14.60 0.82 -9.53
CA ASP A 110 15.88 0.32 -9.08
C ASP A 110 16.88 1.46 -9.13
N GLU A 111 17.09 2.09 -7.99
CA GLU A 111 18.01 3.21 -7.84
C GLU A 111 19.46 2.80 -8.04
N THR A 112 19.81 1.58 -7.65
CA THR A 112 21.20 1.10 -7.71
C THR A 112 21.65 0.94 -9.16
N ASN A 113 20.78 0.40 -10.02
CA ASN A 113 21.08 0.22 -11.44
C ASN A 113 20.51 1.33 -12.33
N GLU A 114 19.88 2.35 -11.73
CA GLU A 114 19.20 3.44 -12.40
C GLU A 114 18.23 2.95 -13.49
N ARG A 115 17.32 2.05 -13.10
CA ARG A 115 16.30 1.45 -13.98
C ARG A 115 14.90 1.67 -13.44
N VAL A 116 13.94 1.80 -14.36
CA VAL A 116 12.51 1.79 -14.06
C VAL A 116 11.89 0.58 -14.75
N TYR A 117 11.17 -0.24 -14.00
CA TYR A 117 10.48 -1.42 -14.49
C TYR A 117 8.99 -1.15 -14.48
N ILE A 118 8.35 -1.23 -15.64
CA ILE A 118 6.91 -0.99 -15.81
C ILE A 118 6.25 -2.34 -16.09
N LEU A 119 5.29 -2.69 -15.24
CA LEU A 119 4.50 -3.90 -15.37
C LEU A 119 3.37 -3.66 -16.37
N ASP A 120 3.46 -4.29 -17.54
CA ASP A 120 2.40 -4.36 -18.53
C ASP A 120 1.77 -5.77 -18.53
N LYS A 121 0.65 -5.96 -19.22
CA LYS A 121 -0.23 -7.12 -19.07
C LYS A 121 0.47 -8.50 -19.00
N ASP A 122 1.41 -8.77 -19.91
CA ASP A 122 2.11 -10.06 -20.07
C ASP A 122 3.66 -9.92 -20.03
N LYS A 123 4.16 -8.70 -19.79
CA LYS A 123 5.58 -8.36 -19.92
C LYS A 123 5.97 -7.23 -18.99
N ILE A 124 7.27 -7.16 -18.67
CA ILE A 124 7.86 -6.02 -17.96
C ILE A 124 8.73 -5.25 -18.93
N LEU A 125 8.49 -3.95 -19.06
CA LEU A 125 9.33 -3.05 -19.84
C LEU A 125 10.36 -2.40 -18.92
N VAL A 126 11.61 -2.38 -19.37
CA VAL A 126 12.75 -1.83 -18.64
C VAL A 126 13.16 -0.53 -19.33
N TYR A 127 13.23 0.55 -18.55
CA TYR A 127 13.71 1.86 -18.95
C TYR A 127 14.96 2.22 -18.17
N ASN A 128 15.83 3.01 -18.77
CA ASN A 128 16.94 3.62 -18.04
C ASN A 128 16.51 4.92 -17.34
N LYS A 129 17.41 5.50 -16.54
CA LYS A 129 17.19 6.79 -15.84
C LYS A 129 16.76 7.96 -16.71
N ASN A 130 17.06 7.89 -18.00
CA ASN A 130 16.71 8.95 -18.94
C ASN A 130 15.26 8.81 -19.44
N GLY A 131 14.55 7.74 -19.04
CA GLY A 131 13.19 7.42 -19.49
C GLY A 131 13.15 6.73 -20.85
N THR A 132 14.30 6.29 -21.37
CA THR A 132 14.37 5.62 -22.69
C THR A 132 14.26 4.11 -22.54
N PHE A 133 13.50 3.50 -23.45
CA PHE A 133 13.30 2.06 -23.49
C PHE A 133 14.63 1.32 -23.65
N HIS A 134 14.87 0.32 -22.82
CA HIS A 134 16.08 -0.48 -22.83
C HIS A 134 15.83 -1.89 -23.37
N ARG A 135 14.81 -2.58 -22.85
CA ARG A 135 14.36 -3.92 -23.26
C ARG A 135 13.05 -4.27 -22.59
N ASP A 136 12.45 -5.39 -22.97
CA ASP A 136 11.37 -6.02 -22.24
C ASP A 136 11.58 -7.54 -22.12
N PHE A 137 10.83 -8.17 -21.23
CA PHE A 137 10.77 -9.62 -21.09
C PHE A 137 9.38 -10.05 -20.63
N SER A 138 8.95 -11.24 -21.03
CA SER A 138 7.65 -11.79 -20.63
C SER A 138 7.72 -12.47 -19.27
N TYR A 139 6.63 -12.41 -18.52
CA TYR A 139 6.41 -13.21 -17.30
C TYR A 139 5.18 -14.14 -17.42
N LYS A 140 4.59 -14.22 -18.62
CA LYS A 140 3.31 -14.90 -18.89
C LYS A 140 3.31 -16.38 -18.56
N GLU A 141 4.47 -17.03 -18.62
CA GLU A 141 4.63 -18.43 -18.25
C GLU A 141 4.44 -18.70 -16.75
N TYR A 142 4.58 -17.64 -15.93
CA TYR A 142 4.47 -17.72 -14.48
C TYR A 142 3.10 -17.24 -13.98
N ILE A 143 2.66 -16.08 -14.45
CA ILE A 143 1.38 -15.46 -14.09
C ILE A 143 0.58 -15.26 -15.37
N ALA A 144 -0.57 -15.91 -15.46
CA ALA A 144 -1.41 -15.84 -16.65
C ALA A 144 -2.00 -14.43 -16.82
N GLY A 145 -1.76 -13.82 -17.98
CA GLY A 145 -2.29 -12.51 -18.37
C GLY A 145 -3.80 -12.49 -18.68
N GLY A 146 -4.63 -13.04 -17.82
CA GLY A 146 -6.11 -12.92 -17.91
C GLY A 146 -6.57 -11.48 -17.69
N ASP A 147 -7.66 -11.27 -16.96
CA ASP A 147 -8.27 -9.95 -16.73
C ASP A 147 -7.45 -8.98 -15.84
N GLY A 148 -6.15 -9.24 -15.59
CA GLY A 148 -5.35 -8.34 -14.75
C GLY A 148 -3.82 -8.47 -14.77
N GLY A 149 -3.24 -9.59 -15.23
CA GLY A 149 -1.79 -9.82 -15.09
C GLY A 149 -1.37 -9.95 -13.62
N ALA A 150 -0.10 -9.65 -13.30
CA ALA A 150 0.33 -9.58 -11.90
C ALA A 150 -0.34 -8.40 -11.17
N GLY A 151 -0.61 -8.56 -9.87
CA GLY A 151 -1.26 -7.54 -9.05
C GLY A 151 -0.39 -6.31 -8.76
N GLY A 152 0.90 -6.36 -9.10
CA GLY A 152 1.84 -5.26 -8.93
C GLY A 152 3.28 -5.67 -9.18
N ILE A 153 4.21 -4.77 -8.89
CA ILE A 153 5.65 -5.00 -9.06
C ILE A 153 6.43 -4.21 -8.01
N GLU A 154 7.37 -4.86 -7.34
CA GLU A 154 8.24 -4.23 -6.35
C GLU A 154 9.70 -4.66 -6.51
N MET A 155 10.60 -3.68 -6.52
CA MET A 155 12.03 -3.93 -6.41
C MET A 155 12.37 -4.29 -4.97
N PHE A 156 12.88 -5.50 -4.78
CA PHE A 156 13.30 -6.00 -3.49
C PHE A 156 14.73 -6.50 -3.59
N LYS A 157 15.65 -5.69 -3.05
CA LYS A 157 17.11 -5.82 -3.23
C LYS A 157 17.49 -5.68 -4.71
N SER A 158 17.60 -6.78 -5.43
CA SER A 158 17.98 -6.83 -6.84
C SER A 158 17.06 -7.75 -7.64
N LEU A 159 15.87 -8.02 -7.10
CA LEU A 159 14.86 -8.90 -7.67
C LEU A 159 13.53 -8.17 -7.80
N LEU A 160 12.74 -8.61 -8.75
CA LEU A 160 11.40 -8.11 -9.00
C LEU A 160 10.40 -9.06 -8.34
N PHE A 161 9.67 -8.56 -7.35
CA PHE A 161 8.54 -9.25 -6.74
C PHE A 161 7.26 -8.95 -7.52
N LEU A 162 6.54 -10.01 -7.91
CA LEU A 162 5.25 -9.92 -8.58
C LEU A 162 4.23 -10.76 -7.77
N PRO A 163 3.22 -10.14 -7.15
CA PRO A 163 2.12 -10.87 -6.53
C PRO A 163 1.05 -11.25 -7.56
N ASP A 164 0.31 -12.32 -7.30
CA ASP A 164 -0.81 -12.79 -8.10
C ASP A 164 -2.01 -13.04 -7.19
N TYR A 165 -3.05 -12.25 -7.40
CA TYR A 165 -4.31 -12.30 -6.65
C TYR A 165 -5.51 -12.71 -7.52
N SER A 166 -5.26 -13.38 -8.67
CA SER A 166 -6.19 -13.66 -9.76
C SER A 166 -7.68 -13.56 -9.40
N ILE A 167 -8.38 -12.74 -10.20
CA ILE A 167 -9.80 -12.42 -10.07
C ILE A 167 -10.68 -13.69 -10.11
N ASN A 168 -10.21 -14.74 -10.79
CA ASN A 168 -10.94 -15.99 -10.97
C ASN A 168 -10.43 -17.11 -10.04
N GLY A 169 -9.53 -16.79 -9.10
CA GLY A 169 -8.88 -17.70 -8.16
C GLY A 169 -8.15 -18.90 -8.81
N ASN A 170 -7.79 -18.75 -10.08
CA ASN A 170 -6.98 -19.72 -10.84
C ASN A 170 -5.49 -19.34 -10.86
N SER A 171 -5.02 -18.56 -9.88
CA SER A 171 -3.60 -18.22 -9.76
C SER A 171 -2.77 -19.49 -9.55
N LYS A 172 -1.72 -19.66 -10.34
CA LYS A 172 -0.76 -20.76 -10.15
C LYS A 172 0.13 -20.52 -8.93
N PHE A 173 0.46 -19.25 -8.70
CA PHE A 173 1.32 -18.80 -7.61
C PHE A 173 0.61 -17.72 -6.80
N ASP A 174 0.91 -17.62 -5.52
CA ASP A 174 0.59 -16.43 -4.72
C ASP A 174 1.48 -15.26 -5.14
N TRP A 175 2.75 -15.56 -5.42
CA TRP A 175 3.74 -14.58 -5.84
C TRP A 175 4.96 -15.27 -6.45
N ILE A 176 5.73 -14.50 -7.21
CA ILE A 176 7.02 -14.89 -7.77
C ILE A 176 8.08 -13.81 -7.54
N PHE A 177 9.34 -14.23 -7.51
CA PHE A 177 10.51 -13.37 -7.66
C PHE A 177 11.19 -13.67 -8.99
N LEU A 178 11.43 -12.64 -9.77
CA LEU A 178 12.24 -12.69 -10.98
C LEU A 178 13.57 -11.97 -10.73
N ASP A 179 14.63 -12.42 -11.39
CA ASP A 179 15.79 -11.54 -11.58
C ASP A 179 15.44 -10.39 -12.54
N THR A 180 16.33 -9.42 -12.69
CA THR A 180 16.08 -8.26 -13.56
C THR A 180 16.06 -8.63 -15.05
N LEU A 181 16.49 -9.83 -15.43
CA LEU A 181 16.46 -10.36 -16.79
C LEU A 181 15.16 -11.13 -17.10
N GLY A 182 14.34 -11.40 -16.09
CA GLY A 182 13.06 -12.10 -16.20
C GLY A 182 13.10 -13.59 -15.84
N ASN A 183 14.23 -14.10 -15.34
CA ASN A 183 14.33 -15.49 -14.94
C ASN A 183 13.70 -15.70 -13.56
N LEU A 184 12.94 -16.79 -13.40
CA LEU A 184 12.36 -17.15 -12.11
C LEU A 184 13.43 -17.52 -11.08
N VAL A 185 13.41 -16.82 -9.95
CA VAL A 185 14.32 -17.05 -8.81
C VAL A 185 13.61 -17.77 -7.67
N SER A 186 12.38 -17.37 -7.36
CA SER A 186 11.58 -17.99 -6.31
C SER A 186 10.09 -17.83 -6.58
N LYS A 187 9.27 -18.67 -5.95
CA LYS A 187 7.82 -18.70 -6.12
C LYS A 187 7.13 -19.30 -4.90
N LYS A 188 5.87 -18.96 -4.70
CA LYS A 188 4.97 -19.65 -3.77
C LYS A 188 3.77 -20.18 -4.53
N GLU A 189 3.57 -21.49 -4.52
CA GLU A 189 2.37 -22.11 -5.10
C GLU A 189 1.14 -21.68 -4.32
N ASN A 190 0.09 -21.31 -5.06
CA ASN A 190 -1.19 -20.97 -4.48
C ASN A 190 -1.90 -22.28 -4.07
N SER A 191 -2.34 -22.37 -2.82
CA SER A 191 -3.04 -23.53 -2.27
C SER A 191 -4.57 -23.42 -2.32
N ILE A 192 -5.10 -22.28 -2.78
CA ILE A 192 -6.53 -21.97 -2.81
C ILE A 192 -7.09 -22.46 -4.15
N GLN A 193 -8.04 -23.40 -4.10
CA GLN A 193 -8.80 -23.85 -5.26
C GLN A 193 -10.17 -23.16 -5.25
N THR A 194 -10.45 -22.25 -6.18
CA THR A 194 -11.76 -21.61 -6.28
C THR A 194 -12.58 -22.17 -7.43
N SER A 195 -13.82 -22.58 -7.16
CA SER A 195 -14.80 -22.87 -8.21
C SER A 195 -15.57 -21.61 -8.59
N GLU A 196 -15.50 -21.25 -9.88
CA GLU A 196 -16.38 -20.37 -10.67
C GLU A 196 -16.81 -18.98 -10.13
N ARG A 197 -16.35 -17.96 -10.87
CA ARG A 197 -16.95 -16.64 -11.21
C ARG A 197 -17.82 -15.94 -10.18
N GLY A 198 -17.40 -14.72 -9.82
CA GLY A 198 -18.35 -13.70 -9.35
C GLY A 198 -17.81 -12.64 -8.40
N TYR A 199 -16.51 -12.63 -8.10
CA TYR A 199 -15.98 -11.75 -7.07
C TYR A 199 -14.74 -11.01 -7.55
N ILE A 200 -14.54 -9.78 -7.07
CA ILE A 200 -13.31 -8.99 -7.27
C ILE A 200 -12.46 -9.21 -6.01
N PRO A 201 -11.60 -10.24 -5.95
CA PRO A 201 -10.66 -10.33 -4.86
C PRO A 201 -9.68 -9.15 -4.93
N ARG A 202 -9.55 -8.44 -3.82
CA ARG A 202 -8.51 -7.42 -3.62
C ARG A 202 -7.42 -8.07 -2.80
N GLY A 203 -6.25 -8.26 -3.40
CA GLY A 203 -5.03 -8.53 -2.66
C GLY A 203 -4.22 -7.25 -2.48
N ASP A 204 -3.21 -7.33 -1.63
CA ASP A 204 -2.30 -6.21 -1.43
C ASP A 204 -0.89 -6.69 -1.07
N TYR A 205 0.08 -5.83 -1.31
CA TYR A 205 1.47 -6.04 -0.92
C TYR A 205 2.12 -4.72 -0.55
N TYR A 206 3.07 -4.78 0.35
CA TYR A 206 3.91 -3.64 0.67
C TYR A 206 5.31 -4.09 1.07
N LYS A 207 6.26 -3.15 0.96
CA LYS A 207 7.62 -3.33 1.45
C LYS A 207 7.76 -2.61 2.78
N PHE A 208 8.27 -3.30 3.79
CA PHE A 208 8.61 -2.70 5.07
C PHE A 208 9.91 -3.30 5.58
N GLU A 209 10.85 -2.42 5.95
CA GLU A 209 12.24 -2.78 6.23
C GLU A 209 12.83 -3.69 5.13
N ASN A 210 13.36 -4.86 5.50
CA ASN A 210 13.96 -5.82 4.58
C ASN A 210 13.02 -7.01 4.32
N LYS A 211 11.73 -6.75 4.21
CA LYS A 211 10.69 -7.76 3.92
C LYS A 211 9.66 -7.22 2.94
N ILE A 212 9.01 -8.15 2.25
CA ILE A 212 7.75 -7.89 1.54
C ILE A 212 6.63 -8.52 2.36
N PHE A 213 5.49 -7.86 2.41
CA PHE A 213 4.27 -8.38 2.98
C PHE A 213 3.28 -8.64 1.87
N TYR A 214 2.56 -9.76 1.96
CA TYR A 214 1.61 -10.22 0.96
C TYR A 214 0.31 -10.64 1.65
N PHE A 215 -0.80 -10.16 1.10
CA PHE A 215 -2.14 -10.50 1.52
C PHE A 215 -3.02 -10.81 0.31
N ASN A 216 -3.85 -11.84 0.46
CA ASN A 216 -4.90 -12.17 -0.48
C ASN A 216 -6.20 -12.25 0.32
N CYS A 217 -7.29 -11.64 -0.17
CA CYS A 217 -8.56 -11.58 0.57
C CYS A 217 -9.22 -12.94 0.83
N PHE A 218 -8.79 -14.01 0.16
CA PHE A 218 -9.21 -15.37 0.48
C PHE A 218 -8.50 -15.95 1.71
N ASN A 219 -7.45 -15.28 2.20
CA ASN A 219 -6.70 -15.68 3.39
C ASN A 219 -7.05 -14.78 4.57
N ASP A 220 -6.97 -15.35 5.77
CA ASP A 220 -7.12 -14.63 7.02
C ASP A 220 -5.80 -14.06 7.55
N THR A 221 -4.71 -14.29 6.83
CA THR A 221 -3.35 -14.06 7.31
C THR A 221 -2.57 -13.16 6.37
N LEU A 222 -1.89 -12.16 6.93
CA LEU A 222 -0.86 -11.35 6.27
C LEU A 222 0.50 -12.03 6.47
N PHE A 223 1.14 -12.37 5.35
CA PHE A 223 2.42 -13.08 5.35
C PHE A 223 3.57 -12.11 5.11
N SER A 224 4.65 -12.22 5.89
CA SER A 224 5.91 -11.57 5.58
C SER A 224 6.83 -12.52 4.84
N ILE A 225 7.55 -12.00 3.86
CA ILE A 225 8.50 -12.71 3.00
C ILE A 225 9.88 -12.14 3.31
N SER A 226 10.76 -12.98 3.84
CA SER A 226 12.12 -12.63 4.19
C SER A 226 13.04 -12.64 2.96
N PRO A 227 14.26 -12.10 3.07
CA PRO A 227 15.20 -12.09 1.95
C PRO A 227 15.70 -13.45 1.45
N ASP A 228 15.55 -14.51 2.23
CA ASP A 228 15.78 -15.90 1.82
C ASP A 228 14.51 -16.56 1.24
N PHE A 229 13.51 -15.75 0.86
CA PHE A 229 12.26 -16.13 0.21
C PHE A 229 11.33 -17.00 1.04
N LYS A 230 11.53 -17.07 2.36
CA LYS A 230 10.62 -17.78 3.25
C LYS A 230 9.45 -16.88 3.64
N ALA A 231 8.24 -17.43 3.52
CA ALA A 231 7.02 -16.78 3.99
C ALA A 231 6.70 -17.17 5.43
N TYR A 232 6.34 -16.20 6.25
CA TYR A 232 5.96 -16.36 7.65
C TYR A 232 4.61 -15.69 7.90
N ALA A 233 3.66 -16.43 8.46
CA ALA A 233 2.44 -15.84 9.00
C ALA A 233 2.83 -14.78 10.04
N THR A 234 2.41 -13.53 9.85
CA THR A 234 2.83 -12.41 10.70
C THR A 234 1.66 -11.77 11.43
N TYR A 235 0.56 -11.51 10.72
CA TYR A 235 -0.68 -11.04 11.31
C TYR A 235 -1.83 -11.95 10.92
N LEU A 236 -2.62 -12.39 11.89
CA LEU A 236 -3.83 -13.19 11.70
C LEU A 236 -5.04 -12.34 12.01
N PHE A 237 -5.86 -12.06 11.01
CA PHE A 237 -7.17 -11.47 11.21
C PHE A 237 -8.10 -12.55 11.78
N SER A 238 -8.63 -12.33 12.99
CA SER A 238 -9.35 -13.34 13.78
C SER A 238 -10.50 -14.01 13.01
N PRO A 239 -10.70 -15.33 13.15
CA PRO A 239 -11.79 -16.08 12.48
C PRO A 239 -13.20 -15.53 12.75
N ASN A 240 -13.39 -14.83 13.88
CA ASN A 240 -14.66 -14.22 14.27
C ASN A 240 -15.04 -12.99 13.42
N ILE A 241 -14.16 -12.55 12.51
CA ILE A 241 -14.43 -11.50 11.54
C ILE A 241 -15.29 -12.08 10.41
N SER A 242 -16.50 -11.55 10.24
CA SER A 242 -17.34 -11.82 9.07
C SER A 242 -16.64 -11.33 7.80
N ARG A 243 -16.16 -12.28 6.99
CA ARG A 243 -15.46 -12.06 5.72
C ARG A 243 -16.28 -12.65 4.59
N ALA A 244 -15.94 -12.26 3.36
CA ALA A 244 -16.48 -12.93 2.19
C ALA A 244 -15.95 -14.36 2.15
N LEU A 245 -16.73 -15.29 2.70
CA LEU A 245 -16.54 -16.69 2.41
C LEU A 245 -17.12 -16.97 1.02
N ILE A 246 -16.44 -17.84 0.29
CA ILE A 246 -16.82 -18.30 -1.04
C ILE A 246 -18.09 -19.14 -0.88
N GLU A 247 -19.27 -18.52 -0.70
CA GLU A 247 -20.51 -19.28 -0.66
C GLU A 247 -21.75 -18.43 -1.04
N SER A 248 -22.17 -18.68 -2.28
CA SER A 248 -23.54 -18.58 -2.83
C SER A 248 -24.09 -17.24 -3.35
N ASP A 249 -24.51 -17.36 -4.62
CA ASP A 249 -25.63 -16.78 -5.35
C ASP A 249 -26.35 -15.52 -4.87
N ASN A 250 -26.55 -14.65 -5.87
CA ASN A 250 -27.52 -13.56 -5.97
C ASN A 250 -27.17 -12.26 -5.20
N ASN A 251 -26.57 -11.37 -6.01
CA ASN A 251 -26.37 -9.93 -5.80
C ASN A 251 -25.25 -9.54 -4.81
N PRO A 252 -23.98 -9.53 -5.28
CA PRO A 252 -22.81 -9.44 -4.40
C PRO A 252 -22.62 -8.07 -3.72
N LEU A 253 -22.84 -6.95 -4.42
CA LEU A 253 -22.39 -5.61 -3.98
C LEU A 253 -23.03 -5.13 -2.66
N SER A 254 -24.33 -5.39 -2.44
CA SER A 254 -25.01 -4.96 -1.21
C SER A 254 -24.64 -5.82 0.00
N GLN A 255 -24.26 -7.09 -0.23
CA GLN A 255 -23.73 -7.97 0.81
C GLN A 255 -22.29 -7.61 1.17
N LEU A 256 -21.48 -7.13 0.20
CA LEU A 256 -20.09 -6.69 0.44
C LEU A 256 -19.96 -5.68 1.55
N ASN A 257 -20.87 -4.71 1.58
CA ASN A 257 -20.82 -3.66 2.57
C ASN A 257 -20.93 -4.26 3.98
N ARG A 258 -21.67 -5.35 4.19
CA ARG A 258 -21.81 -5.99 5.52
C ARG A 258 -20.56 -6.73 6.00
N LEU A 259 -19.59 -6.94 5.13
CA LEU A 259 -18.39 -7.72 5.42
C LEU A 259 -17.24 -6.82 5.87
N PHE A 260 -16.32 -7.40 6.63
CA PHE A 260 -15.06 -6.77 6.94
C PHE A 260 -14.20 -6.74 5.68
N ARG A 261 -13.82 -5.54 5.27
CA ARG A 261 -13.07 -5.24 4.06
C ARG A 261 -11.73 -4.66 4.46
N ILE A 262 -10.67 -5.33 4.02
CA ILE A 262 -9.29 -4.83 4.09
C ILE A 262 -8.98 -4.21 2.73
N GLY A 263 -8.59 -2.94 2.73
CA GLY A 263 -8.07 -2.24 1.56
C GLY A 263 -6.56 -2.12 1.60
N ASP A 264 -6.03 -1.03 1.04
CA ASP A 264 -4.59 -0.80 0.97
C ASP A 264 -3.96 -0.73 2.36
N MET A 265 -2.74 -1.26 2.45
CA MET A 265 -1.98 -1.41 3.68
C MET A 265 -0.56 -0.90 3.49
N PHE A 266 -0.01 -0.37 4.58
CA PHE A 266 1.42 -0.16 4.71
C PHE A 266 1.81 -0.27 6.18
N GLU A 267 3.09 -0.43 6.41
CA GLU A 267 3.62 -0.64 7.76
C GLU A 267 4.67 0.44 8.05
N THR A 268 4.66 0.91 9.29
CA THR A 268 5.60 1.87 9.87
C THR A 268 6.29 1.21 11.06
N LYS A 269 7.38 1.74 11.62
CA LYS A 269 8.01 1.13 12.81
C LYS A 269 7.03 0.91 13.96
N ARG A 270 6.11 1.85 14.18
CA ARG A 270 5.16 1.82 15.29
C ARG A 270 3.83 1.12 14.98
N ASN A 271 3.30 1.30 13.77
CA ASN A 271 1.93 0.88 13.43
C ASN A 271 1.85 0.10 12.12
N LEU A 272 0.93 -0.86 12.06
CA LEU A 272 0.34 -1.34 10.79
C LEU A 272 -0.85 -0.45 10.44
N PHE A 273 -0.85 0.12 9.25
CA PHE A 273 -1.95 0.92 8.71
C PHE A 273 -2.71 0.09 7.67
N LEU A 274 -4.03 0.12 7.74
CA LEU A 274 -4.89 -0.47 6.71
C LEU A 274 -6.17 0.34 6.51
N TYR A 275 -6.61 0.41 5.27
CA TYR A 275 -7.93 0.93 4.95
C TYR A 275 -9.00 -0.10 5.37
N TYR A 276 -9.91 0.32 6.23
CA TYR A 276 -10.93 -0.54 6.84
C TYR A 276 -12.31 -0.18 6.31
N GLY A 277 -13.13 -1.20 6.01
CA GLY A 277 -14.55 -1.04 5.73
C GLY A 277 -15.41 -2.12 6.39
N HIS A 278 -16.54 -1.74 7.00
CA HIS A 278 -17.54 -2.66 7.54
C HIS A 278 -18.88 -1.94 7.72
N TYR A 279 -19.94 -2.48 7.14
CA TYR A 279 -21.20 -1.77 6.85
C TYR A 279 -20.94 -0.41 6.17
N ASP A 280 -21.58 0.65 6.66
CA ASP A 280 -21.39 2.04 6.21
C ASP A 280 -20.17 2.71 6.87
N LYS A 281 -19.39 1.93 7.64
CA LYS A 281 -18.19 2.41 8.30
C LYS A 281 -16.97 2.22 7.40
N VAL A 282 -16.22 3.30 7.22
CA VAL A 282 -14.94 3.38 6.52
C VAL A 282 -13.98 4.18 7.39
N ALA A 283 -12.80 3.64 7.64
CA ALA A 283 -11.81 4.26 8.52
C ALA A 283 -10.38 3.90 8.09
N PHE A 284 -9.40 4.67 8.56
CA PHE A 284 -8.06 4.13 8.72
C PHE A 284 -8.01 3.32 10.00
N MET A 285 -7.58 2.07 9.91
CA MET A 285 -7.26 1.26 11.08
C MET A 285 -5.76 1.33 11.33
N LEU A 286 -5.40 1.77 12.53
CA LEU A 286 -4.03 1.82 13.02
C LEU A 286 -3.87 0.78 14.10
N ILE A 287 -2.97 -0.17 13.88
CA ILE A 287 -2.65 -1.21 14.85
C ILE A 287 -1.27 -0.91 15.43
N ASP A 288 -1.23 -0.50 16.69
CA ASP A 288 0.02 -0.24 17.40
C ASP A 288 0.71 -1.58 17.69
N LYS A 289 1.90 -1.78 17.13
CA LYS A 289 2.60 -3.07 17.18
C LYS A 289 3.05 -3.47 18.58
N SER A 290 3.21 -2.49 19.47
CA SER A 290 3.71 -2.72 20.83
C SER A 290 2.60 -3.16 21.78
N SER A 291 1.50 -2.41 21.81
CA SER A 291 0.32 -2.64 22.65
C SER A 291 -0.64 -3.65 22.06
N LYS A 292 -0.50 -3.93 20.76
CA LYS A 292 -1.40 -4.74 19.94
C LYS A 292 -2.83 -4.22 19.83
N ARG A 293 -3.05 -2.94 20.13
CA ARG A 293 -4.37 -2.31 20.08
C ARG A 293 -4.63 -1.72 18.71
N ALA A 294 -5.89 -1.81 18.28
CA ALA A 294 -6.38 -1.25 17.05
C ALA A 294 -7.27 -0.03 17.33
N SER A 295 -7.04 1.03 16.55
CA SER A 295 -7.76 2.29 16.62
C SER A 295 -8.31 2.65 15.25
N LEU A 296 -9.55 3.14 15.22
CA LEU A 296 -10.21 3.55 13.98
C LEU A 296 -10.24 5.07 13.87
N ALA A 297 -9.60 5.63 12.84
CA ALA A 297 -9.61 7.05 12.51
C ALA A 297 -10.55 7.34 11.34
N TYR A 298 -11.60 8.11 11.62
CA TYR A 298 -12.61 8.48 10.64
C TYR A 298 -13.31 9.77 11.03
N GLU A 299 -13.97 10.36 10.04
CA GLU A 299 -14.90 11.46 10.19
C GLU A 299 -16.32 10.99 9.84
N LYS A 300 -17.34 11.56 10.49
CA LYS A 300 -18.74 11.25 10.19
C LYS A 300 -19.24 12.16 9.07
N GLU A 301 -19.86 11.56 8.06
CA GLU A 301 -20.52 12.29 6.98
C GLU A 301 -22.03 12.11 7.09
N ARG A 302 -22.78 13.21 7.00
CA ARG A 302 -24.24 13.18 7.08
C ARG A 302 -24.85 13.52 5.74
N THR A 303 -25.52 12.54 5.14
CA THR A 303 -26.25 12.70 3.88
C THR A 303 -27.74 12.50 4.13
N GLY A 304 -28.45 13.62 4.35
CA GLY A 304 -29.86 13.61 4.74
C GLY A 304 -30.09 12.95 6.10
N ARG A 305 -30.75 11.78 6.10
CA ARG A 305 -31.00 10.97 7.30
C ARG A 305 -29.93 9.90 7.56
N SER A 306 -29.07 9.62 6.58
CA SER A 306 -28.01 8.61 6.72
C SER A 306 -26.74 9.22 7.33
N VAL A 307 -26.03 8.43 8.13
CA VAL A 307 -24.70 8.76 8.68
C VAL A 307 -23.74 7.70 8.19
N SER A 308 -22.83 8.09 7.30
CA SER A 308 -21.68 7.29 6.88
C SER A 308 -20.41 7.80 7.56
N THR A 309 -19.29 7.16 7.28
CA THR A 309 -17.98 7.65 7.72
C THR A 309 -16.99 7.66 6.57
N ARG A 310 -15.99 8.52 6.68
CA ARG A 310 -14.87 8.63 5.75
C ARG A 310 -13.57 8.43 6.51
N ALA A 311 -12.64 7.65 5.95
CA ALA A 311 -11.30 7.49 6.51
C ALA A 311 -10.61 8.86 6.60
N SER A 312 -10.26 9.27 7.82
CA SER A 312 -9.77 10.62 8.09
C SER A 312 -8.93 10.64 9.37
N ILE A 313 -7.74 11.25 9.30
CA ILE A 313 -6.92 11.61 10.46
C ILE A 313 -6.90 13.13 10.54
N LYS A 314 -7.35 13.67 11.67
CA LYS A 314 -7.51 15.11 11.86
C LYS A 314 -6.16 15.81 11.82
N ASN A 315 -6.00 16.80 10.95
CA ASN A 315 -4.77 17.58 10.88
C ASN A 315 -4.77 18.71 11.93
N ASP A 316 -4.21 18.44 13.10
CA ASP A 316 -3.97 19.42 14.17
C ASP A 316 -2.54 19.98 14.17
N LEU A 317 -1.68 19.55 13.24
CA LEU A 317 -0.30 20.01 13.14
C LEU A 317 -0.23 21.44 12.61
N ASP A 318 -0.85 21.70 11.46
CA ASP A 318 -0.89 23.02 10.83
C ASP A 318 -2.32 23.50 10.52
N GLY A 319 -3.32 22.68 10.83
CA GLY A 319 -4.73 23.01 10.63
C GLY A 319 -5.15 23.01 9.17
N GLY A 320 -4.33 22.43 8.28
CA GLY A 320 -4.67 22.17 6.88
C GLY A 320 -5.66 21.01 6.72
N ILE A 321 -5.85 20.58 5.47
CA ILE A 321 -6.79 19.50 5.14
C ILE A 321 -6.42 18.21 5.91
N PRO A 322 -7.39 17.48 6.48
CA PRO A 322 -7.16 16.18 7.11
C PRO A 322 -6.52 15.16 6.16
N LEU A 323 -5.73 14.22 6.70
CA LEU A 323 -5.30 13.06 5.90
C LEU A 323 -6.52 12.19 5.61
N THR A 324 -6.92 12.09 4.35
CA THR A 324 -8.07 11.29 3.90
C THR A 324 -7.75 10.56 2.60
N ILE A 325 -8.61 9.60 2.23
CA ILE A 325 -8.65 9.00 0.90
C ILE A 325 -10.02 9.30 0.31
N THR A 326 -10.05 9.90 -0.87
CA THR A 326 -11.27 10.13 -1.66
C THR A 326 -11.09 9.58 -3.07
N PRO A 327 -12.15 9.47 -3.90
CA PRO A 327 -11.98 9.13 -5.31
C PRO A 327 -10.97 10.03 -6.04
N GLU A 328 -10.89 11.30 -5.64
CA GLU A 328 -9.99 12.30 -6.20
C GLU A 328 -8.60 12.31 -5.52
N ASN A 329 -8.50 11.89 -4.25
CA ASN A 329 -7.26 11.64 -3.51
C ASN A 329 -7.13 10.14 -3.17
N ASN A 330 -6.89 9.35 -4.21
CA ASN A 330 -7.02 7.90 -4.16
C ASN A 330 -5.77 7.14 -3.68
N ILE A 331 -4.71 7.83 -3.24
CA ILE A 331 -3.45 7.20 -2.82
C ILE A 331 -2.98 7.80 -1.50
N LEU A 332 -2.82 6.94 -0.51
CA LEU A 332 -2.03 7.17 0.70
C LEU A 332 -0.89 6.15 0.69
N TYR A 333 0.36 6.61 0.70
CA TYR A 333 1.52 5.72 0.59
C TYR A 333 2.61 6.05 1.59
N TYR A 334 3.40 5.03 1.93
CA TYR A 334 4.53 5.11 2.84
C TYR A 334 5.86 5.08 2.07
N TYR A 335 6.83 5.85 2.55
CA TYR A 335 8.21 5.77 2.09
C TYR A 335 9.18 6.14 3.21
N VAL A 336 10.46 5.78 3.02
CA VAL A 336 11.55 6.11 3.94
C VAL A 336 12.54 7.01 3.20
N GLU A 337 12.98 8.06 3.87
CA GLU A 337 14.03 8.95 3.40
C GLU A 337 14.94 9.30 4.57
N ASN A 338 16.26 9.13 4.40
CA ASN A 338 17.27 9.49 5.42
C ASN A 338 16.91 8.97 6.84
N ASP A 339 16.56 7.68 6.92
CA ASP A 339 16.10 6.98 8.14
C ASP A 339 14.82 7.51 8.79
N SER A 340 14.15 8.47 8.16
CA SER A 340 12.87 9.03 8.58
C SER A 340 11.72 8.41 7.80
N GLU A 341 10.63 8.12 8.50
CA GLU A 341 9.43 7.51 7.92
C GLU A 341 8.45 8.60 7.50
N TYR A 342 7.84 8.44 6.34
CA TYR A 342 6.87 9.38 5.80
C TYR A 342 5.61 8.68 5.33
N ILE A 343 4.48 9.37 5.50
CA ILE A 343 3.23 9.08 4.79
C ILE A 343 2.94 10.25 3.86
N ALA A 344 2.44 9.99 2.67
CA ALA A 344 2.03 11.05 1.75
C ALA A 344 0.72 10.75 1.04
N SER A 345 0.00 11.83 0.71
CA SER A 345 -1.25 11.84 -0.06
C SER A 345 -1.32 13.09 -0.93
N PHE A 346 -2.36 13.20 -1.75
CA PHE A 346 -2.53 14.34 -2.66
C PHE A 346 -3.68 15.23 -2.20
N ILE A 347 -3.58 16.53 -2.45
CA ILE A 347 -4.65 17.49 -2.19
C ILE A 347 -4.93 18.20 -3.50
N ASN A 348 -6.18 18.22 -3.93
CA ASN A 348 -6.52 18.97 -5.15
C ASN A 348 -6.39 20.47 -4.91
N ALA A 349 -5.93 21.21 -5.92
CA ALA A 349 -5.74 22.64 -5.79
C ALA A 349 -7.06 23.37 -5.46
N SER A 350 -8.15 22.99 -6.13
CA SER A 350 -9.51 23.50 -5.86
C SER A 350 -9.97 23.22 -4.43
N GLU A 351 -9.71 22.02 -3.91
CA GLU A 351 -10.05 21.61 -2.54
C GLU A 351 -9.30 22.46 -1.52
N LEU A 352 -7.98 22.64 -1.70
CA LEU A 352 -7.18 23.48 -0.82
C LEU A 352 -7.68 24.93 -0.82
N LYS A 353 -7.99 25.48 -1.99
CA LYS A 353 -8.53 26.85 -2.10
C LYS A 353 -9.84 27.01 -1.37
N ALA A 354 -10.76 26.06 -1.52
CA ALA A 354 -12.02 26.08 -0.79
C ALA A 354 -11.78 25.99 0.72
N TYR A 355 -10.91 25.05 1.14
CA TYR A 355 -10.64 24.79 2.56
C TYR A 355 -10.05 26.00 3.29
N ILE A 356 -9.07 26.72 2.71
CA ILE A 356 -8.45 27.88 3.37
C ILE A 356 -9.41 29.06 3.59
N THR A 357 -10.56 29.05 2.92
CA THR A 357 -11.63 30.05 3.12
C THR A 357 -12.73 29.60 4.08
N SER A 358 -12.69 28.34 4.53
CA SER A 358 -13.72 27.74 5.36
C SER A 358 -13.66 28.21 6.82
N ASP A 359 -14.80 28.14 7.52
CA ASP A 359 -14.87 28.37 8.97
C ASP A 359 -13.99 27.38 9.75
N GLU A 360 -13.87 26.14 9.26
CA GLU A 360 -13.03 25.12 9.89
C GLU A 360 -11.56 25.54 9.89
N PHE A 361 -11.03 25.98 8.74
CA PHE A 361 -9.67 26.48 8.66
C PHE A 361 -9.50 27.76 9.48
N ASN A 362 -10.43 28.72 9.38
CA ASN A 362 -10.32 30.00 10.08
C ASN A 362 -10.35 29.84 11.61
N SER A 363 -11.22 28.96 12.12
CA SER A 363 -11.37 28.69 13.56
C SER A 363 -10.33 27.71 14.13
N SER A 364 -9.53 27.04 13.30
CA SER A 364 -8.53 26.09 13.77
C SER A 364 -7.40 26.77 14.56
N SER A 365 -6.96 26.13 15.64
CA SER A 365 -5.79 26.53 16.44
C SER A 365 -4.77 25.39 16.45
N PRO A 366 -3.96 25.27 15.38
CA PRO A 366 -3.06 24.13 15.22
C PRO A 366 -1.79 24.29 16.06
N LYS A 367 -1.07 23.18 16.24
CA LYS A 367 0.18 23.14 17.02
C LYS A 367 1.28 24.01 16.42
N ASN A 368 1.29 24.18 15.09
CA ASN A 368 2.26 25.00 14.36
C ASN A 368 1.54 26.15 13.61
N PRO A 369 1.31 27.30 14.27
CA PRO A 369 0.66 28.45 13.63
C PRO A 369 1.43 29.04 12.44
N GLU A 370 2.77 28.88 12.41
CA GLU A 370 3.58 29.32 11.26
C GLU A 370 3.28 28.48 10.01
N ARG A 371 3.22 27.15 10.15
CA ARG A 371 2.83 26.24 9.06
C ARG A 371 1.42 26.52 8.56
N LYS A 372 0.48 26.91 9.44
CA LYS A 372 -0.86 27.36 9.04
C LYS A 372 -0.80 28.55 8.08
N ARG A 373 0.09 29.53 8.34
CA ARG A 373 0.28 30.69 7.43
C ARG A 373 0.92 30.27 6.11
N GLU A 374 1.83 29.30 6.13
CA GLU A 374 2.46 28.77 4.91
C GLU A 374 1.43 28.10 3.99
N ILE A 375 0.57 27.23 4.53
CA ILE A 375 -0.48 26.57 3.73
C ILE A 375 -1.53 27.58 3.23
N GLU A 376 -1.88 28.59 4.03
CA GLU A 376 -2.78 29.68 3.60
C GLU A 376 -2.17 30.48 2.45
N ALA A 377 -0.89 30.84 2.54
CA ALA A 377 -0.17 31.54 1.49
C ALA A 377 -0.07 30.69 0.22
N LEU A 378 0.16 29.38 0.36
CA LEU A 378 0.15 28.44 -0.77
C LEU A 378 -1.23 28.44 -1.46
N GLY A 379 -2.31 28.23 -0.69
CA GLY A 379 -3.68 28.21 -1.24
C GLY A 379 -4.08 29.51 -1.95
N LYS A 380 -3.57 30.66 -1.49
CA LYS A 380 -3.77 31.97 -2.16
C LYS A 380 -3.04 32.07 -3.51
N ASN A 381 -1.88 31.43 -3.64
CA ASN A 381 -1.00 31.56 -4.81
C ASN A 381 -1.27 30.54 -5.92
N ILE A 382 -1.92 29.41 -5.62
CA ILE A 382 -2.31 28.40 -6.62
C ILE A 382 -3.63 28.78 -7.33
N LYS A 383 -3.87 28.21 -8.50
CA LYS A 383 -5.13 28.26 -9.24
C LYS A 383 -5.94 26.98 -9.01
N GLU A 384 -7.26 27.06 -9.14
CA GLU A 384 -8.13 25.88 -9.00
C GLU A 384 -7.84 24.78 -10.03
N THR A 385 -7.33 25.17 -11.19
CA THR A 385 -6.96 24.28 -12.29
C THR A 385 -5.52 23.77 -12.20
N ASP A 386 -4.77 24.15 -11.15
CA ASP A 386 -3.42 23.63 -10.96
C ASP A 386 -3.49 22.16 -10.55
N ASN A 387 -2.41 21.43 -10.83
CA ASN A 387 -2.24 20.06 -10.43
C ASN A 387 -2.30 19.87 -8.90
N PRO A 388 -2.57 18.64 -8.43
CA PRO A 388 -2.60 18.34 -7.01
C PRO A 388 -1.28 18.66 -6.31
N ILE A 389 -1.40 19.06 -5.05
CA ILE A 389 -0.31 19.29 -4.13
C ILE A 389 -0.02 17.97 -3.41
N LEU A 390 1.23 17.52 -3.42
CA LEU A 390 1.66 16.38 -2.61
C LEU A 390 1.83 16.84 -1.16
N MET A 391 1.00 16.32 -0.26
CA MET A 391 1.15 16.47 1.18
C MET A 391 2.03 15.34 1.70
N THR A 392 3.17 15.69 2.30
CA THR A 392 4.09 14.73 2.91
C THR A 392 4.16 14.95 4.41
N VAL A 393 3.94 13.90 5.18
CA VAL A 393 3.90 13.90 6.64
C VAL A 393 5.05 13.04 7.16
N ARG A 394 5.92 13.62 7.99
CA ARG A 394 7.00 12.90 8.65
C ARG A 394 6.49 12.28 9.95
N LEU A 395 6.65 10.97 10.07
CA LEU A 395 6.25 10.22 11.26
C LEU A 395 7.25 10.38 12.40
N LYS A 396 6.73 10.32 13.62
CA LYS A 396 7.54 10.25 14.83
C LYS A 396 8.30 8.93 14.87
N LYS A 397 9.54 9.00 15.39
CA LYS A 397 10.42 7.84 15.60
C LYS A 397 9.91 6.89 16.66
#